data_AF-A0A4Y9ZW60-F1
#
_entry.id   AF-A0A4Y9ZW60-F1
#
_cell.length_a   1.000
_cell.length_b   1.000
_cell.length_c   1.000
_cell.angle_alpha   90.00
_cell.angle_beta   90.00
_cell.angle_gamma   90.00
#
_symmetry.space_group_name_H-M   'P 1'
#
loop_
_entity.id
_entity.type
_entity.pdbx_description
1 polymer ?
#
loop_
_entity_poly.entity_id
_entity_poly.type
_entity_poly.pdbx_seq_one_letter_code
_entity_poly.pdbx_strand_id
1 'polypeptide(L)'
;KKAERNGAIRDTYRLMNPDCKLAPGLQILCASLKMEEDDARLWWNENCDTLKVLVTWADFATQVHERFVPTNWQLDVLARFFSTCQGKTDFHLFLMELQSARNALSSAGKGYTINDAMFKNHLLFQSSPILQLRVRAIPLLVYADIKLDALINLMQSTWDSLVIEGITSACAPALAHMTSAPPSGPLMSGSAPT
;
A
#
# COMPACT_ATOMS: atom_id res chain seq x y z
N LYS A 1 -1.62 5.29 -23.54
CA LYS A 1 -2.44 5.44 -24.77
C LYS A 1 -3.50 4.36 -24.98
N LYS A 2 -3.20 3.05 -25.07
CA LYS A 2 -4.24 2.01 -25.30
C LYS A 2 -5.06 1.67 -24.04
N ALA A 3 -4.43 1.69 -22.86
CA ALA A 3 -5.08 1.44 -21.56
C ALA A 3 -6.05 2.56 -21.13
N GLU A 4 -5.71 3.83 -21.42
CA GLU A 4 -6.57 5.01 -21.17
C GLU A 4 -7.83 4.99 -22.04
N ARG A 5 -7.68 4.60 -23.31
CA ARG A 5 -8.80 4.48 -24.25
C ARG A 5 -9.82 3.41 -23.82
N ASN A 6 -9.36 2.34 -23.18
CA ASN A 6 -10.24 1.25 -22.71
C ASN A 6 -10.97 1.58 -21.40
N GLY A 7 -10.38 2.42 -20.54
CA GLY A 7 -11.06 2.94 -19.33
C GLY A 7 -12.21 3.87 -19.70
N ALA A 8 -11.95 4.81 -20.62
CA ALA A 8 -12.94 5.76 -21.10
C ALA A 8 -14.20 5.10 -21.68
N ILE A 9 -14.07 3.95 -22.35
CA ILE A 9 -15.19 3.20 -22.94
C ILE A 9 -16.11 2.59 -21.87
N ARG A 10 -15.55 2.07 -20.78
CA ARG A 10 -16.35 1.50 -19.67
C ARG A 10 -17.12 2.59 -18.93
N ASP A 11 -16.47 3.73 -18.72
CA ASP A 11 -17.05 4.85 -17.97
C ASP A 11 -18.13 5.57 -18.78
N THR A 12 -17.93 5.74 -20.10
CA THR A 12 -19.00 6.23 -21.01
C THR A 12 -20.15 5.24 -21.14
N TYR A 13 -19.89 3.93 -21.21
CA TYR A 13 -20.97 2.94 -21.30
C TYR A 13 -21.83 2.87 -20.02
N ARG A 14 -21.21 2.96 -18.84
CA ARG A 14 -21.92 3.08 -17.55
C ARG A 14 -22.72 4.36 -17.41
N LEU A 15 -22.16 5.47 -17.89
CA LEU A 15 -22.84 6.78 -17.88
C LEU A 15 -24.08 6.76 -18.79
N MET A 16 -24.02 6.04 -19.92
CA MET A 16 -25.11 5.94 -20.89
C MET A 16 -26.12 4.83 -20.58
N ASN A 17 -25.77 3.84 -19.76
CA ASN A 17 -26.65 2.72 -19.42
C ASN A 17 -26.56 2.39 -17.92
N PRO A 18 -27.09 3.25 -17.03
CA PRO A 18 -27.00 3.07 -15.57
C PRO A 18 -27.69 1.79 -15.07
N ASP A 19 -28.71 1.29 -15.78
CA ASP A 19 -29.48 0.10 -15.41
C ASP A 19 -29.05 -1.19 -16.14
N CYS A 20 -28.16 -1.11 -17.13
CA CYS A 20 -27.67 -2.30 -17.85
C CYS A 20 -26.50 -2.95 -17.11
N LYS A 21 -26.78 -4.05 -16.39
CA LYS A 21 -25.73 -4.94 -15.91
C LYS A 21 -25.05 -5.59 -17.11
N LEU A 22 -23.73 -5.35 -17.29
CA LEU A 22 -22.95 -6.05 -18.30
C LEU A 22 -23.10 -7.57 -18.12
N ALA A 23 -23.32 -8.29 -19.21
CA ALA A 23 -23.31 -9.75 -19.19
C ALA A 23 -21.97 -10.28 -18.63
N PRO A 24 -21.95 -11.35 -17.82
CA PRO A 24 -20.74 -11.87 -17.17
C PRO A 24 -19.56 -12.10 -18.13
N GLY A 25 -19.81 -12.68 -19.31
CA GLY A 25 -18.77 -12.89 -20.33
C GLY A 25 -18.12 -11.59 -20.82
N LEU A 26 -18.89 -10.50 -20.92
CA LEU A 26 -18.35 -9.20 -21.30
C LEU A 26 -17.53 -8.58 -20.15
N GLN A 27 -17.91 -8.84 -18.89
CA GLN A 27 -17.13 -8.41 -17.72
C GLN A 27 -15.77 -9.12 -17.68
N ILE A 28 -15.74 -10.43 -17.94
CA ILE A 28 -14.50 -11.25 -17.99
C ILE A 28 -13.59 -10.75 -19.12
N LEU A 29 -14.14 -10.47 -20.30
CA LEU A 29 -13.37 -9.91 -21.42
C LEU A 29 -12.81 -8.51 -21.10
N CYS A 30 -13.59 -7.65 -20.45
CA CYS A 30 -13.09 -6.34 -20.01
C CYS A 30 -11.99 -6.46 -18.95
N ALA A 31 -12.08 -7.45 -18.06
CA ALA A 31 -11.09 -7.70 -17.04
C ALA A 31 -9.75 -8.16 -17.63
N SER A 32 -9.76 -9.05 -18.62
CA SER A 32 -8.53 -9.50 -19.28
C SER A 32 -7.83 -8.39 -20.06
N LEU A 33 -8.59 -7.48 -20.69
CA LEU A 33 -8.04 -6.28 -21.33
C LEU A 33 -7.40 -5.30 -20.34
N LYS A 34 -7.64 -5.47 -19.04
CA LYS A 34 -7.08 -4.68 -17.94
C LYS A 34 -5.99 -5.40 -17.16
N MET A 35 -5.61 -6.61 -17.56
CA MET A 35 -4.44 -7.30 -17.01
C MET A 35 -3.17 -6.67 -17.59
N GLU A 36 -2.62 -5.70 -16.85
CA GLU A 36 -1.42 -4.94 -17.26
C GLU A 36 -0.14 -5.67 -16.88
N GLU A 37 -0.14 -6.41 -15.77
CA GLU A 37 0.99 -7.22 -15.30
C GLU A 37 1.31 -8.38 -16.25
N ASP A 38 2.61 -8.61 -16.47
CA ASP A 38 3.10 -9.59 -17.45
C ASP A 38 2.69 -11.02 -17.08
N ASP A 39 2.80 -11.39 -15.80
CA ASP A 39 2.39 -12.69 -15.29
C ASP A 39 0.88 -12.92 -15.42
N ALA A 40 0.07 -11.88 -15.20
CA ALA A 40 -1.38 -11.95 -15.36
C ALA A 40 -1.77 -12.12 -16.82
N ARG A 41 -1.08 -11.42 -17.73
CA ARG A 41 -1.28 -11.53 -19.18
C ARG A 41 -0.86 -12.89 -19.72
N LEU A 42 0.26 -13.44 -19.25
CA LEU A 42 0.73 -14.78 -19.60
C LEU A 42 -0.29 -15.84 -19.14
N TRP A 43 -0.68 -15.81 -17.87
CA TRP A 43 -1.69 -16.70 -17.33
C TRP A 43 -3.01 -16.61 -18.10
N TRP A 44 -3.47 -15.40 -18.44
CA TRP A 44 -4.65 -15.23 -19.27
C TRP A 44 -4.48 -15.88 -20.64
N ASN A 45 -3.39 -15.65 -21.35
CA ASN A 45 -3.19 -16.23 -22.68
C ASN A 45 -3.19 -17.76 -22.66
N GLU A 46 -2.63 -18.37 -21.61
CA GLU A 46 -2.60 -19.82 -21.43
C GLU A 46 -3.96 -20.43 -21.06
N ASN A 47 -4.82 -19.68 -20.36
CA ASN A 47 -6.06 -20.18 -19.78
C ASN A 47 -7.33 -19.52 -20.37
N CYS A 48 -7.21 -18.64 -21.36
CA CYS A 48 -8.34 -17.81 -21.79
C CYS A 48 -9.52 -18.63 -22.32
N ASP A 49 -9.27 -19.78 -22.94
CA ASP A 49 -10.33 -20.63 -23.49
C ASP A 49 -11.14 -21.31 -22.38
N THR A 50 -10.54 -21.61 -21.23
CA THR A 50 -11.26 -22.15 -20.06
C THR A 50 -11.92 -21.02 -19.26
N LEU A 51 -11.28 -19.86 -19.15
CA LEU A 51 -11.77 -18.71 -18.39
C LEU A 51 -12.95 -17.99 -19.06
N LYS A 52 -13.00 -17.94 -20.39
CA LYS A 52 -14.13 -17.32 -21.13
C LYS A 52 -15.44 -18.10 -21.02
N VAL A 53 -15.36 -19.40 -20.73
CA VAL A 53 -16.52 -20.30 -20.61
C VAL A 53 -17.19 -20.17 -19.24
N LEU A 54 -16.55 -19.48 -18.29
CA LEU A 54 -17.13 -19.23 -16.97
C LEU A 54 -18.44 -18.44 -17.08
N VAL A 55 -19.49 -18.99 -16.48
CA VAL A 55 -20.86 -18.48 -16.57
C VAL A 55 -21.05 -17.26 -15.67
N THR A 56 -20.28 -17.18 -14.58
CA THR A 56 -20.42 -16.11 -13.59
C THR A 56 -19.11 -15.35 -13.39
N TRP A 57 -19.25 -14.07 -13.06
CA TRP A 57 -18.13 -13.23 -12.63
C TRP A 57 -17.49 -13.75 -11.34
N ALA A 58 -18.28 -14.35 -10.45
CA ALA A 58 -17.80 -14.88 -9.17
C ALA A 58 -16.80 -16.03 -9.40
N ASP A 59 -17.09 -16.96 -10.30
CA ASP A 59 -16.19 -18.08 -10.61
C ASP A 59 -14.86 -17.58 -11.20
N PHE A 60 -14.93 -16.57 -12.06
CA PHE A 60 -13.74 -15.92 -12.61
C PHE A 60 -12.93 -15.21 -11.52
N ALA A 61 -13.57 -14.48 -10.62
CA ALA A 61 -12.91 -13.82 -9.51
C ALA A 61 -12.23 -14.83 -8.57
N THR A 62 -12.84 -15.98 -8.32
CA THR A 62 -12.24 -17.08 -7.54
C THR A 62 -10.96 -17.59 -8.21
N GLN A 63 -10.99 -17.90 -9.51
CA GLN A 63 -9.82 -18.36 -10.26
C GLN A 63 -8.67 -17.34 -10.24
N VAL A 64 -8.99 -16.06 -10.40
CA VAL A 64 -8.00 -14.97 -10.29
C VAL A 64 -7.42 -14.92 -8.87
N HIS A 65 -8.28 -15.01 -7.85
CA HIS A 65 -7.83 -14.99 -6.47
C HIS A 65 -6.92 -16.19 -6.15
N GLU A 66 -7.30 -17.41 -6.51
CA GLU A 66 -6.49 -18.62 -6.29
C GLU A 66 -5.14 -18.56 -6.98
N ARG A 67 -5.06 -17.93 -8.17
CA ARG A 67 -3.82 -17.85 -8.94
C ARG A 67 -2.82 -16.83 -8.40
N PHE A 68 -3.31 -15.66 -7.98
CA PHE A 68 -2.47 -14.49 -7.69
C PHE A 68 -2.43 -14.09 -6.23
N VAL A 69 -3.37 -14.57 -5.41
CA VAL A 69 -3.40 -14.26 -3.98
C VAL A 69 -2.83 -15.46 -3.22
N PRO A 70 -1.70 -15.31 -2.52
CA PRO A 70 -1.13 -16.37 -1.71
C PRO A 70 -2.12 -16.87 -0.66
N THR A 71 -2.15 -18.17 -0.37
CA THR A 71 -3.09 -18.76 0.61
C THR A 71 -3.02 -18.10 1.99
N ASN A 72 -1.82 -17.66 2.41
CA ASN A 72 -1.58 -17.07 3.73
C ASN A 72 -1.53 -15.53 3.71
N TRP A 73 -2.00 -14.88 2.65
CA TRP A 73 -1.93 -13.42 2.49
C TRP A 73 -2.47 -12.65 3.71
N GLN A 74 -3.50 -13.20 4.37
CA GLN A 74 -4.12 -12.61 5.55
C GLN A 74 -3.16 -12.56 6.74
N LEU A 75 -2.38 -13.63 6.93
CA LEU A 75 -1.34 -13.70 7.96
C LEU A 75 -0.18 -12.77 7.62
N ASP A 76 0.21 -12.68 6.36
CA ASP A 76 1.29 -11.78 5.93
C ASP A 76 0.91 -10.31 6.14
N VAL A 77 -0.33 -9.93 5.80
CA VAL A 77 -0.84 -8.58 6.06
C VAL A 77 -0.98 -8.31 7.55
N LEU A 78 -1.42 -9.30 8.35
CA LEU A 78 -1.50 -9.16 9.80
C LEU A 78 -0.11 -8.99 10.44
N ALA A 79 0.87 -9.79 10.00
CA ALA A 79 2.25 -9.67 10.43
C ALA A 79 2.83 -8.30 10.04
N ARG A 80 2.52 -7.82 8.83
CA ARG A 80 2.86 -6.46 8.39
C ARG A 80 2.26 -5.41 9.32
N PHE A 81 0.96 -5.49 9.62
CA PHE A 81 0.30 -4.56 10.55
C PHE A 81 1.05 -4.50 11.89
N PHE A 82 1.33 -5.64 12.51
CA PHE A 82 1.98 -5.67 13.83
C PHE A 82 3.47 -5.30 13.82
N SER A 83 4.14 -5.44 12.69
CA SER A 83 5.56 -5.07 12.53
C SER A 83 5.74 -3.61 12.10
N THR A 84 4.71 -2.95 11.56
CA THR A 84 4.80 -1.54 11.18
C THR A 84 4.99 -0.67 12.43
N CYS A 85 6.08 0.09 12.42
CA CYS A 85 6.39 1.13 13.39
C CYS A 85 6.84 2.40 12.67
N GLN A 86 6.62 3.56 13.29
CA GLN A 86 6.94 4.84 12.65
C GLN A 86 8.45 5.00 12.47
N GLY A 87 9.25 4.58 13.45
CA GLY A 87 10.71 4.71 13.40
C GLY A 87 11.16 6.15 13.13
N LYS A 88 11.86 6.35 12.01
CA LYS A 88 12.34 7.66 11.51
C LYS A 88 11.47 8.24 10.39
N THR A 89 10.41 7.53 10.03
CA THR A 89 9.52 7.89 8.93
C THR A 89 8.54 8.98 9.37
N ASP A 90 8.05 9.75 8.41
CA ASP A 90 6.97 10.68 8.64
C ASP A 90 5.71 9.99 9.20
N PHE A 91 4.99 10.67 10.09
CA PHE A 91 3.80 10.12 10.73
C PHE A 91 2.69 9.80 9.71
N HIS A 92 2.54 10.61 8.66
CA HIS A 92 1.52 10.39 7.62
C HIS A 92 1.78 9.09 6.86
N LEU A 93 3.04 8.82 6.49
CA LEU A 93 3.42 7.59 5.80
C LEU A 93 3.19 6.36 6.68
N PHE A 94 3.57 6.43 7.95
CA PHE A 94 3.30 5.39 8.94
C PHE A 94 1.79 5.10 9.06
N LEU A 95 0.97 6.15 9.17
CA LEU A 95 -0.48 6.01 9.25
C LEU A 95 -1.06 5.39 7.96
N MET A 96 -0.58 5.82 6.79
CA MET A 96 -1.03 5.29 5.50
C MET A 96 -0.75 3.78 5.39
N GLU A 97 0.42 3.32 5.83
CA GLU A 97 0.75 1.90 5.87
C GLU A 97 -0.16 1.10 6.82
N LEU A 98 -0.41 1.62 8.02
CA LEU A 98 -1.34 1.02 8.98
C LEU A 98 -2.75 0.91 8.41
N GLN A 99 -3.25 1.99 7.81
CA GLN A 99 -4.59 2.03 7.21
C GLN A 99 -4.70 1.07 6.03
N SER A 100 -3.68 1.01 5.19
CA SER A 100 -3.61 0.07 4.07
C SER A 100 -3.72 -1.38 4.54
N ALA A 101 -2.95 -1.77 5.56
CA ALA A 101 -3.02 -3.12 6.13
C ALA A 101 -4.39 -3.41 6.77
N ARG A 102 -4.96 -2.46 7.52
CA ARG A 102 -6.32 -2.60 8.08
C ARG A 102 -7.38 -2.80 6.99
N ASN A 103 -7.32 -2.00 5.93
CA ASN A 103 -8.28 -2.05 4.83
C ASN A 103 -8.17 -3.37 4.07
N ALA A 104 -6.96 -3.88 3.85
CA ALA A 104 -6.74 -5.19 3.25
C ALA A 104 -7.37 -6.33 4.07
N LEU A 105 -7.34 -6.23 5.41
CA LEU A 105 -7.95 -7.23 6.30
C LEU A 105 -9.47 -7.08 6.46
N SER A 106 -10.08 -5.99 5.98
CA SER A 106 -11.53 -5.80 6.05
C SER A 106 -12.32 -6.82 5.24
N SER A 107 -11.73 -7.34 4.16
CA SER A 107 -12.30 -8.38 3.30
C SER A 107 -11.98 -9.81 3.76
N ALA A 108 -11.07 -9.99 4.72
CA ALA A 108 -10.53 -11.30 5.12
C ALA A 108 -11.46 -12.15 6.00
N GLY A 109 -12.57 -11.60 6.50
CA GLY A 109 -13.55 -12.32 7.32
C GLY A 109 -13.31 -12.25 8.85
N LYS A 110 -14.08 -13.05 9.61
CA LYS A 110 -14.12 -13.04 11.08
C LYS A 110 -12.89 -13.75 11.67
N GLY A 111 -11.82 -13.01 11.91
CA GLY A 111 -10.62 -13.51 12.59
C GLY A 111 -9.40 -12.61 12.43
N TYR A 112 -9.28 -11.97 11.27
CA TYR A 112 -8.16 -11.08 10.94
C TYR A 112 -8.52 -9.60 11.02
N THR A 113 -9.74 -9.26 11.47
CA THR A 113 -10.23 -7.88 11.50
C THR A 113 -9.53 -7.07 12.59
N ILE A 114 -8.90 -5.96 12.21
CA ILE A 114 -8.35 -4.96 13.14
C ILE A 114 -9.48 -4.02 13.59
N ASN A 115 -9.84 -4.10 14.87
CA ASN A 115 -10.82 -3.19 15.48
C ASN A 115 -10.18 -1.82 15.81
N ASP A 116 -11.02 -0.82 16.08
CA ASP A 116 -10.55 0.54 16.39
C ASP A 116 -9.68 0.58 17.64
N ALA A 117 -9.94 -0.27 18.65
CA ALA A 117 -9.16 -0.31 19.87
C ALA A 117 -7.72 -0.80 19.63
N MET A 118 -7.55 -1.88 18.87
CA MET A 118 -6.26 -2.41 18.44
C MET A 118 -5.53 -1.39 17.57
N PHE A 119 -6.24 -0.75 16.64
CA PHE A 119 -5.64 0.30 15.81
C PHE A 119 -5.17 1.49 16.64
N LYS A 120 -5.98 1.98 17.58
CA LYS A 120 -5.61 3.05 18.52
C LYS A 120 -4.37 2.68 19.32
N ASN A 121 -4.32 1.46 19.85
CA ASN A 121 -3.19 0.97 20.65
C ASN A 121 -1.93 0.93 19.80
N HIS A 122 -2.01 0.34 18.60
CA HIS A 122 -0.87 0.23 17.70
C HIS A 122 -0.37 1.59 17.25
N LEU A 123 -1.28 2.49 16.88
CA LEU A 123 -0.97 3.86 16.46
C LEU A 123 -0.20 4.62 17.55
N LEU A 124 -0.65 4.55 18.81
CA LEU A 124 0.03 5.22 19.91
C LEU A 124 1.38 4.56 20.20
N PHE A 125 1.41 3.25 20.46
CA PHE A 125 2.61 2.59 21.00
C PHE A 125 3.70 2.26 19.96
N GLN A 126 3.38 2.27 18.67
CA GLN A 126 4.36 2.09 17.59
C GLN A 126 4.73 3.38 16.87
N SER A 127 4.21 4.52 17.32
CA SER A 127 4.68 5.84 16.87
C SER A 127 6.08 6.18 17.41
N SER A 128 6.69 7.24 16.93
CA SER A 128 8.01 7.69 17.39
C SER A 128 8.00 7.97 18.90
N PRO A 129 9.02 7.55 19.68
CA PRO A 129 9.04 7.73 21.13
C PRO A 129 8.79 9.16 21.60
N ILE A 130 9.26 10.16 20.86
CA ILE A 130 9.04 11.57 21.19
C ILE A 130 7.58 12.00 21.00
N LEU A 131 6.92 11.49 19.94
CA LEU A 131 5.51 11.72 19.69
C LEU A 131 4.66 11.08 20.79
N GLN A 132 4.99 9.84 21.18
CA GLN A 132 4.34 9.13 22.28
C GLN A 132 4.39 9.93 23.58
N LEU A 133 5.57 10.43 23.93
CA LEU A 133 5.79 11.20 25.16
C LEU A 133 4.96 12.47 25.16
N ARG A 134 4.95 13.22 24.05
CA ARG A 134 4.16 14.46 23.96
C ARG A 134 2.67 14.21 24.07
N VAL A 135 2.14 13.24 23.35
CA VAL A 135 0.71 12.91 23.38
C VAL A 135 0.29 12.47 24.78
N ARG A 136 1.11 11.65 25.46
CA ARG A 136 0.84 11.19 26.83
C ARG A 136 1.02 12.29 27.89
N ALA A 137 1.77 13.34 27.60
CA ALA A 137 1.95 14.48 28.49
C ALA A 137 0.77 15.46 28.45
N ILE A 138 -0.22 15.26 27.57
CA ILE A 138 -1.40 16.13 27.48
C ILE A 138 -2.32 15.88 28.70
N PRO A 139 -2.50 16.86 29.59
CA PRO A 139 -3.14 16.65 30.89
C PRO A 139 -4.65 16.35 30.82
N LEU A 140 -5.30 16.66 29.71
CA LEU A 140 -6.74 16.45 29.51
C LEU A 140 -7.06 15.27 28.57
N LEU A 141 -6.04 14.52 28.13
CA LEU A 141 -6.25 13.42 27.20
C LEU A 141 -6.77 12.18 27.93
N VAL A 142 -8.06 11.89 27.77
CA VAL A 142 -8.64 10.61 28.19
C VAL A 142 -8.54 9.61 27.04
N TYR A 143 -7.51 8.74 27.10
CA TYR A 143 -7.22 7.78 26.03
C TYR A 143 -8.37 6.79 25.75
N ALA A 144 -9.14 6.43 26.77
CA ALA A 144 -10.29 5.53 26.61
C ALA A 144 -11.38 6.15 25.72
N ASP A 145 -11.68 7.43 25.92
CA ASP A 145 -12.85 8.11 25.34
C ASP A 145 -12.55 8.77 23.98
N ILE A 146 -11.29 9.01 23.65
CA ILE A 146 -10.92 9.62 22.38
C ILE A 146 -11.28 8.69 21.20
N LYS A 147 -11.99 9.21 20.20
CA LYS A 147 -12.29 8.46 18.96
C LYS A 147 -11.02 8.28 18.13
N LEU A 148 -10.98 7.25 17.28
CA LEU A 148 -9.81 6.96 16.45
C LEU A 148 -9.40 8.17 15.57
N ASP A 149 -10.34 8.78 14.86
CA ASP A 149 -10.04 9.93 13.99
C ASP A 149 -9.52 11.15 14.79
N ALA A 150 -10.07 11.36 15.98
CA ALA A 150 -9.60 12.41 16.88
C ALA A 150 -8.17 12.14 17.37
N LEU A 151 -7.83 10.88 17.67
CA LEU A 151 -6.48 10.49 18.03
C LEU A 151 -5.50 10.67 16.86
N ILE A 152 -5.89 10.26 15.65
CA ILE A 152 -5.09 10.46 14.43
C ILE A 152 -4.78 11.95 14.23
N ASN A 153 -5.80 12.81 14.29
CA ASN A 153 -5.63 14.25 14.13
C ASN A 153 -4.74 14.86 15.22
N LEU A 154 -4.91 14.42 16.47
CA LEU A 154 -4.08 14.85 17.59
C LEU A 154 -2.61 14.47 17.37
N MET A 155 -2.35 13.23 16.99
CA MET A 155 -0.99 12.73 16.76
C MET A 155 -0.34 13.40 15.55
N GLN A 156 -1.07 13.62 14.45
CA GLN A 156 -0.58 14.36 13.28
C GLN A 156 -0.22 15.80 13.67
N SER A 157 -1.13 16.53 14.33
CA SER A 157 -0.86 17.91 14.77
C SER A 157 0.34 17.99 15.73
N THR A 158 0.48 17.01 16.63
CA THR A 158 1.64 16.95 17.55
C THR A 158 2.94 16.66 16.78
N TRP A 159 2.88 15.80 15.76
CA TRP A 159 4.02 15.52 14.88
C TRP A 159 4.44 16.76 14.09
N ASP A 160 3.48 17.48 13.50
CA ASP A 160 3.76 18.70 12.75
C ASP A 160 4.43 19.76 13.64
N SER A 161 3.98 19.91 14.90
CA SER A 161 4.64 20.77 15.89
C SER A 161 6.09 20.34 16.16
N LEU A 162 6.33 19.03 16.31
CA LEU A 162 7.69 18.49 16.54
C LEU A 162 8.62 18.75 15.36
N VAL A 163 8.11 18.66 14.13
CA VAL A 163 8.85 18.96 12.91
C VAL A 163 9.16 20.46 12.84
N ILE A 164 8.19 21.33 13.13
CA ILE A 164 8.37 22.80 13.16
C ILE A 164 9.40 23.21 14.22
N GLU A 165 9.36 22.57 15.39
CA GLU A 165 10.31 22.83 16.49
C GLU A 165 11.72 22.29 16.21
N GLY A 166 11.92 21.56 15.10
CA GLY A 166 13.20 20.98 14.71
C GLY A 166 13.66 19.82 15.60
N ILE A 167 12.77 19.28 16.45
CA ILE A 167 13.07 18.15 17.34
C ILE A 167 13.17 16.85 16.54
N THR A 168 12.41 16.75 15.45
CA THR A 168 12.46 15.64 14.51
C THR A 168 12.73 16.16 13.12
N SER A 169 13.80 15.67 12.49
CA SER A 169 14.01 15.90 11.06
C SER A 169 13.01 15.03 10.31
N ALA A 170 11.94 15.64 9.77
CA ALA A 170 11.15 14.97 8.74
C ALA A 170 12.13 14.62 7.61
N CYS A 171 12.35 13.33 7.37
CA CYS A 171 13.27 12.90 6.33
C CYS A 171 12.71 13.39 4.98
N ALA A 172 13.22 14.52 4.49
CA ALA A 172 13.07 14.90 3.10
C ALA A 172 13.61 13.73 2.25
N PRO A 173 12.93 13.33 1.15
CA PRO A 173 13.47 12.30 0.29
C PRO A 173 14.83 12.80 -0.20
N ALA A 174 15.89 12.14 0.26
CA ALA A 174 17.24 12.48 -0.15
C ALA A 174 17.33 12.22 -1.66
N LEU A 175 17.27 13.28 -2.46
CA LEU A 175 17.86 13.31 -3.79
C LEU A 175 19.36 13.06 -3.60
N ALA A 176 19.73 11.79 -3.51
CA ALA A 176 21.11 11.35 -3.59
C ALA A 176 21.59 11.68 -5.00
N HIS A 177 22.12 12.89 -5.16
CA HIS A 177 22.98 13.25 -6.27
C HIS A 177 24.26 12.43 -6.11
N MET A 178 24.26 11.20 -6.62
CA MET A 178 25.48 10.40 -6.77
C MET A 178 26.32 11.02 -7.89
N THR A 179 27.08 12.06 -7.56
CA THR A 179 28.26 12.45 -8.33
C THR A 179 29.47 11.76 -7.70
N SER A 180 29.64 10.47 -7.97
CA SER A 180 30.94 9.81 -7.75
C SER A 180 31.74 9.92 -9.05
N ALA A 181 32.57 10.95 -9.17
CA ALA A 181 33.64 11.00 -10.16
C ALA A 181 34.77 10.02 -9.74
N PRO A 182 35.31 9.18 -10.65
CA PRO A 182 36.44 8.33 -10.34
C PRO A 182 37.76 9.13 -10.40
N PRO A 183 38.71 8.94 -9.46
CA PRO A 183 40.04 9.49 -9.60
C PRO A 183 40.85 8.69 -10.63
N SER A 184 41.16 9.33 -11.76
CA SER A 184 42.13 8.85 -12.75
C SER A 184 43.54 8.94 -12.17
N GLY A 185 44.08 7.83 -11.66
CA GLY A 185 45.50 7.66 -11.35
C GLY A 185 46.28 7.16 -12.58
N PRO A 186 47.47 7.69 -12.89
CA PRO A 186 48.19 7.39 -14.12
C PRO A 186 48.92 6.03 -14.08
N LEU A 187 48.72 5.23 -15.14
CA LEU A 187 49.53 4.05 -15.47
C LEU A 187 50.96 4.50 -15.81
N MET A 188 51.91 4.30 -14.91
CA MET A 188 53.33 4.38 -15.24
C MET A 188 53.82 3.00 -15.71
N SER A 189 54.04 2.95 -17.02
CA SER A 189 54.81 1.95 -17.76
C SER A 189 56.24 1.85 -17.23
N GLY A 190 56.70 0.63 -16.93
CA GLY A 190 58.10 0.35 -16.57
C GLY A 190 58.55 -0.98 -17.17
N SER A 191 59.27 -0.91 -18.28
CA SER A 191 59.95 -2.03 -18.93
C SER A 191 61.31 -2.34 -18.29
N ALA A 192 61.57 -3.64 -18.07
CA ALA A 192 62.84 -4.39 -18.23
C ALA A 192 64.08 -3.99 -17.38
N PRO A 193 65.22 -4.72 -17.43
CA PRO A 193 65.48 -6.17 -17.41
C PRO A 193 66.58 -6.56 -16.39
N THR A 194 66.74 -7.86 -16.07
CA THR A 194 68.01 -8.62 -16.12
C THR A 194 67.76 -10.12 -15.95
#